data_AF-A0A0K2RJ05-F1
#
_entry.id   AF-A0A0K2RJ05-F1
#
_cell.length_a   1.000
_cell.length_b   1.000
_cell.length_c   1.000
_cell.angle_alpha   90.00
_cell.angle_beta   90.00
_cell.angle_gamma   90.00
#
_symmetry.space_group_name_H-M   'P 1'
#
loop_
_entity.id
_entity.type
_entity.pdbx_description
1 polymer ?
#
loop_
_entity_poly.entity_id
_entity_poly.type
_entity_poly.pdbx_seq_one_letter_code
_entity_poly.pdbx_strand_id
1 'polypeptide(L)' 'MLSDAFSHMADEGTLRPGVAPATAARQLTALMDGLQVQWLLDNDSVDMPSEVAAYLNAVTTESF' A
#
# COMPACT_ATOMS: atom_id res chain seq x y z
N MET A 1 -10.22 -9.10 -3.14
CA MET A 1 -10.16 -7.68 -2.69
C MET A 1 -8.78 -7.41 -2.08
N LEU A 2 -8.36 -6.15 -1.87
CA LEU A 2 -7.07 -5.85 -1.23
C LEU A 2 -6.94 -6.49 0.16
N SER A 3 -8.04 -6.59 0.91
CA SER A 3 -8.10 -7.31 2.19
C SER A 3 -7.68 -8.77 2.08
N ASP A 4 -8.10 -9.46 1.01
CA ASP A 4 -7.79 -10.88 0.81
C ASP A 4 -6.33 -11.07 0.44
N ALA A 5 -5.77 -10.16 -0.39
CA ALA A 5 -4.35 -10.16 -0.73
C ALA A 5 -3.47 -9.97 0.52
N PHE A 6 -3.77 -8.97 1.35
CA PHE A 6 -3.04 -8.78 2.61
C PHE A 6 -3.28 -9.92 3.62
N SER A 7 -4.42 -10.60 3.58
CA SER A 7 -4.69 -11.76 4.45
C SER A 7 -3.83 -12.94 4.01
N HIS A 8 -3.73 -13.18 2.70
CA HIS A 8 -2.84 -14.17 2.14
C HIS A 8 -1.37 -13.91 2.50
N MET A 9 -0.92 -12.65 2.40
CA MET A 9 0.44 -12.28 2.84
C MET A 9 0.66 -12.50 4.35
N ALA A 10 -0.37 -12.30 5.17
CA ALA A 10 -0.29 -12.63 6.59
C ALA A 10 -0.17 -14.15 6.82
N ASP A 11 -0.93 -14.95 6.07
CA ASP A 11 -0.87 -16.42 6.12
C ASP A 11 0.50 -16.95 5.65
N GLU A 12 1.13 -16.29 4.68
CA GLU A 12 2.48 -16.59 4.19
C GLU A 12 3.60 -16.03 5.09
N GLY A 13 3.26 -15.22 6.09
CA GLY A 13 4.23 -14.57 6.97
C GLY A 13 5.02 -13.43 6.32
N THR A 14 4.57 -12.92 5.17
CA THR A 14 5.20 -11.81 4.43
C THR A 14 4.62 -10.44 4.80
N LEU A 15 3.57 -10.40 5.60
CA LEU A 15 3.09 -9.18 6.26
C LEU A 15 3.87 -8.91 7.55
N ARG A 16 4.29 -7.66 7.79
CA ARG A 16 5.07 -7.33 8.99
C ARG A 16 4.28 -7.57 10.29
N PRO A 17 4.95 -7.98 11.39
CA PRO A 17 4.29 -8.17 12.68
C PRO A 17 3.55 -6.92 13.16
N GLY A 18 2.32 -7.09 13.65
CA GLY A 18 1.49 -5.99 14.16
C GLY A 18 0.68 -5.25 13.10
N VAL A 19 0.87 -5.55 11.81
CA VAL A 19 0.01 -5.01 10.74
C VAL A 19 -1.23 -5.87 10.58
N ALA A 20 -2.41 -5.27 10.69
CA ALA A 20 -3.67 -5.96 10.44
C ALA A 20 -4.02 -5.90 8.93
N PRO A 21 -4.31 -7.04 8.26
CA PRO A 21 -4.58 -7.09 6.82
C PRO A 21 -5.64 -6.11 6.32
N ALA A 22 -6.79 -6.05 7.01
CA ALA A 22 -7.88 -5.15 6.65
C ALA A 22 -7.52 -3.66 6.86
N THR A 23 -6.59 -3.36 7.76
CA THR A 23 -6.09 -1.99 7.95
C THR A 23 -5.12 -1.62 6.84
N ALA A 24 -4.18 -2.51 6.50
CA ALA A 24 -3.26 -2.28 5.39
C ALA A 24 -3.99 -2.10 4.05
N ALA A 25 -5.06 -2.87 3.81
CA ALA A 25 -5.91 -2.71 2.63
C ALA A 25 -6.53 -1.31 2.53
N ARG A 26 -7.14 -0.82 3.62
CA ARG A 26 -7.78 0.51 3.67
C ARG A 26 -6.76 1.63 3.53
N GLN A 27 -5.59 1.48 4.15
CA GLN A 27 -4.50 2.45 4.03
C GLN A 27 -3.98 2.53 2.60
N LEU A 28 -3.78 1.40 1.91
CA LEU A 28 -3.38 1.40 0.51
C LEU A 28 -4.43 2.06 -0.38
N THR A 29 -5.73 1.79 -0.16
CA THR A 29 -6.80 2.49 -0.89
C THR A 29 -6.75 4.00 -0.66
N ALA A 30 -6.66 4.44 0.59
CA ALA A 30 -6.59 5.88 0.91
C ALA A 30 -5.35 6.56 0.33
N LEU A 31 -4.20 5.86 0.32
CA LEU A 31 -2.98 6.34 -0.33
C LEU A 31 -3.21 6.52 -1.83
N MET A 32 -3.73 5.49 -2.50
CA MET A 32 -4.01 5.54 -3.94
C MET A 32 -4.98 6.67 -4.31
N ASP A 33 -6.06 6.84 -3.55
CA ASP A 33 -7.04 7.91 -3.78
C ASP A 33 -6.36 9.30 -3.67
N GLY A 34 -5.53 9.50 -2.64
CA GLY A 34 -4.79 10.74 -2.43
C GLY A 34 -3.74 11.02 -3.50
N LEU A 35 -3.02 9.98 -3.95
CA LEU A 35 -2.03 10.10 -5.04
C LEU A 35 -2.71 10.46 -6.37
N GLN A 36 -3.85 9.83 -6.68
CA GLN A 36 -4.62 10.12 -7.89
C GLN A 36 -5.13 11.56 -7.92
N VAL A 37 -5.64 12.07 -6.79
CA VAL A 37 -6.08 13.48 -6.69
C VAL A 37 -4.91 14.44 -6.91
N GLN A 38 -3.75 14.18 -6.28
CA GLN A 38 -2.57 15.04 -6.43
C GLN A 38 -2.08 15.07 -7.87
N TRP A 39 -1.99 13.92 -8.54
CA TRP A 39 -1.58 13.84 -9.93
C TRP A 39 -2.56 14.54 -10.89
N LEU A 40 -3.86 14.48 -10.60
CA LEU A 40 -4.86 15.19 -11.42
C LEU A 40 -4.68 16.71 -11.32
N LEU A 41 -4.21 17.21 -10.18
CA LEU A 41 -3.94 18.63 -9.95
C LEU A 41 -2.61 19.07 -10.56
N ASP A 42 -1.56 18.26 -10.40
CA ASP A 42 -0.22 18.49 -10.93
C ASP A 42 0.48 17.15 -11.16
N ASN A 43 0.61 16.77 -12.44
CA ASN A 43 1.09 15.45 -12.83
C ASN A 43 2.56 15.21 -12.44
N ASP A 44 3.36 16.27 -12.31
CA ASP A 44 4.80 16.18 -12.02
C ASP A 44 5.07 16.25 -10.50
N SER A 45 4.05 16.52 -9.69
CA SER A 45 4.18 16.70 -8.23
C SER A 45 4.32 15.40 -7.44
N VAL A 46 3.94 14.25 -8.02
CA VAL A 46 3.92 12.95 -7.34
C VAL A 46 4.49 11.82 -8.19
N ASP A 47 5.36 11.01 -7.59
CA ASP A 47 5.80 9.73 -8.14
C ASP A 47 4.96 8.60 -7.51
N MET A 48 3.80 8.32 -8.10
CA MET A 48 2.87 7.33 -7.52
C MET A 48 3.49 5.94 -7.36
N PRO A 49 4.21 5.37 -8.35
CA PRO A 49 4.85 4.07 -8.18
C PRO A 49 5.79 4.04 -6.96
N SER A 50 6.64 5.06 -6.81
CA SER A 50 7.58 5.13 -5.68
C SER A 50 6.86 5.23 -4.33
N GLU A 51 5.78 6.01 -4.22
CA GLU A 51 5.00 6.14 -2.99
C GLU A 51 4.28 4.84 -2.61
N VAL A 52 3.74 4.12 -3.60
CA VAL A 52 3.13 2.80 -3.37
C VAL A 52 4.17 1.76 -2.94
N ALA A 53 5.33 1.73 -3.60
CA ALA A 53 6.43 0.84 -3.23
C ALA A 53 6.92 1.13 -1.80
N ALA A 54 7.09 2.41 -1.45
CA ALA A 54 7.48 2.83 -0.11
C ALA A 54 6.48 2.33 0.95
N TYR A 55 5.17 2.47 0.67
CA TYR A 55 4.14 1.93 1.55
C TYR A 55 4.19 0.40 1.68
N LEU A 56 4.31 -0.33 0.57
CA LEU A 56 4.38 -1.80 0.60
C LEU A 56 5.63 -2.30 1.34
N ASN A 57 6.79 -1.67 1.12
CA ASN A 57 8.03 -1.97 1.86
C ASN A 57 7.89 -1.69 3.37
N ALA A 58 7.07 -0.71 3.75
CA ALA A 58 6.81 -0.37 5.15
C ALA A 58 5.87 -1.36 5.86
N VAL A 59 4.95 -2.02 5.16
CA VAL A 59 3.96 -2.93 5.77
C VAL A 59 4.22 -4.41 5.52
N THR A 60 5.09 -4.74 4.57
CA THR A 60 5.46 -6.12 4.18
C THR A 60 6.95 -6.37 4.40
N THR A 61 7.36 -7.64 4.43
CA THR A 61 8.77 -8.04 4.50
C THR A 61 9.43 -8.14 3.12
N GLU A 62 8.62 -8.02 2.06
CA GLU A 62 9.07 -8.08 0.67
C GLU A 62 9.73 -6.76 0.24
N SER A 63 10.50 -6.82 -0.86
CA SER A 63 11.11 -5.64 -1.48
C SER A 63 10.40 -5.31 -2.79
N PHE A 64 9.84 -4.10 -2.87
CA PHE A 64 9.19 -3.53 -4.05
C PHE A 64 10.00 -2.38 -4.62
#